data_AF-A0A142VYS0-F1
#
_entry.id   AF-A0A142VYS0-F1
#
_cell.length_a   1.000
_cell.length_b   1.000
_cell.length_c   1.000
_cell.angle_alpha   90.00
_cell.angle_beta   90.00
_cell.angle_gamma   90.00
#
_symmetry.space_group_name_H-M   'P 1'
#
loop_
_entity.id
_entity.type
_entity.pdbx_description
1 polymer ?
#
loop_
_entity_poly.entity_id
_entity_poly.type
_entity_poly.pdbx_seq_one_letter_code
_entity_poly.pdbx_strand_id
1 'polypeptide(L)'
;MKKTDSQLQHDVLAELEWEPAVDHADIGVAVNDGVVTLSGYVKSFAEKLAAEKAVRRITGVKAIAEEIKVRLASDSKIADHEIARRIVDMIAWTASIPDDKVKVKVEHGWVTLSGTVDWYFQSMEARKAAARISGVVGVTNLIEVKPLPAPADVKSRIVSAFKRQADLDAAAVTVTTDGGTVKLSGKVHAWNERSIAERAAWSAPGVTKVVDFLSIA
;
A
#
# COMPACT_ATOMS: atom_id res chain seq x y z
N MET A 1 23.56 -12.78 -8.29
CA MET A 1 24.36 -11.66 -8.85
C MET A 1 23.54 -10.38 -8.71
N LYS A 2 24.17 -9.24 -8.37
CA LYS A 2 23.49 -7.93 -8.34
C LYS A 2 23.06 -7.58 -9.76
N LYS A 3 21.78 -7.28 -9.98
CA LYS A 3 21.29 -6.80 -11.29
C LYS A 3 21.93 -5.45 -11.60
N THR A 4 22.27 -5.21 -12.86
CA THR A 4 22.66 -3.87 -13.32
C THR A 4 21.41 -2.99 -13.43
N ASP A 5 21.58 -1.68 -13.38
CA ASP A 5 20.45 -0.75 -13.52
C ASP A 5 19.73 -0.92 -14.87
N SER A 6 20.46 -1.25 -15.93
CA SER A 6 19.87 -1.54 -17.25
C SER A 6 19.05 -2.84 -17.26
N GLN A 7 19.54 -3.90 -16.60
CA GLN A 7 18.75 -5.13 -16.43
C GLN A 7 17.49 -4.86 -15.61
N LEU A 8 17.63 -4.12 -14.51
CA LEU A 8 16.50 -3.78 -13.65
C LEU A 8 15.48 -2.89 -14.38
N GLN A 9 15.92 -1.94 -15.19
CA GLN A 9 15.06 -1.12 -16.04
C GLN A 9 14.26 -1.97 -17.03
N HIS A 10 14.92 -2.94 -17.69
CA HIS A 10 14.25 -3.85 -18.61
C HIS A 10 13.20 -4.71 -17.90
N ASP A 11 13.53 -5.25 -16.74
CA ASP A 11 12.58 -6.02 -15.92
C ASP A 11 11.37 -5.17 -15.49
N VAL A 12 11.59 -3.90 -15.15
CA VAL A 12 10.52 -2.95 -14.80
C VAL A 12 9.58 -2.70 -15.99
N LEU A 13 10.14 -2.45 -17.17
CA LEU A 13 9.34 -2.25 -18.37
C LEU A 13 8.51 -3.50 -18.72
N ALA A 14 9.12 -4.68 -18.65
CA ALA A 14 8.43 -5.94 -18.90
C ALA A 14 7.31 -6.22 -17.88
N GLU A 15 7.53 -5.92 -16.60
CA GLU A 15 6.52 -6.08 -15.56
C GLU A 15 5.34 -5.10 -15.73
N LEU A 16 5.60 -3.86 -16.18
CA LEU A 16 4.55 -2.88 -16.49
C LEU A 16 3.76 -3.27 -17.74
N GLU A 17 4.42 -3.81 -18.77
CA GLU A 17 3.76 -4.34 -19.97
C GLU A 17 2.86 -5.54 -19.65
N TRP A 18 3.27 -6.38 -18.70
CA TRP A 18 2.50 -7.54 -18.26
C TRP A 18 1.31 -7.20 -17.34
N GLU A 19 1.31 -6.05 -16.67
CA GLU A 19 0.27 -5.67 -15.70
C GLU A 19 -1.00 -5.15 -16.42
N PRO A 20 -2.10 -5.91 -16.47
CA PRO A 20 -3.27 -5.54 -17.27
C PRO A 20 -4.01 -4.31 -16.75
N ALA A 21 -3.77 -3.94 -15.49
CA ALA A 21 -4.35 -2.76 -14.85
C ALA A 21 -3.59 -1.47 -15.16
N VAL A 22 -2.53 -1.51 -15.98
CA VAL A 22 -1.64 -0.38 -16.28
C VAL A 22 -1.53 -0.17 -17.79
N ASP A 23 -1.87 1.04 -18.25
CA ASP A 23 -1.51 1.53 -19.57
C ASP A 23 -0.10 2.14 -19.50
N HIS A 24 0.91 1.34 -19.87
CA HIS A 24 2.31 1.72 -19.73
C HIS A 24 2.77 2.74 -20.78
N ALA A 25 1.95 3.08 -21.78
CA ALA A 25 2.34 3.93 -22.92
C ALA A 25 2.83 5.33 -22.50
N ASP A 26 2.24 5.88 -21.44
CA ASP A 26 2.55 7.21 -20.91
C ASP A 26 3.43 7.16 -19.65
N ILE A 27 4.04 6.00 -19.33
CA ILE A 27 4.90 5.81 -18.16
C ILE A 27 6.37 5.67 -18.58
N GLY A 28 7.19 6.62 -18.15
CA GLY A 28 8.64 6.58 -18.29
C GLY A 28 9.32 5.91 -17.08
N VAL A 29 10.33 5.07 -17.34
CA VAL A 29 11.10 4.35 -16.32
C VAL A 29 12.58 4.72 -16.41
N ALA A 30 13.15 5.18 -15.29
CA ALA A 30 14.60 5.35 -15.13
C ALA A 30 15.09 4.57 -13.91
N VAL A 31 16.34 4.09 -13.93
CA VAL A 31 16.93 3.34 -12.81
C VAL A 31 18.32 3.86 -12.51
N ASN A 32 18.61 4.09 -11.23
CA ASN A 32 19.93 4.52 -10.76
C ASN A 32 20.26 3.88 -9.39
N ASP A 33 21.31 3.07 -9.34
CA ASP A 33 21.71 2.22 -8.20
C ASP A 33 20.54 1.49 -7.51
N GLY A 34 19.68 0.88 -8.33
CA GLY A 34 18.49 0.17 -7.86
C GLY A 34 17.32 1.06 -7.39
N VAL A 35 17.41 2.38 -7.53
CA VAL A 35 16.29 3.31 -7.34
C VAL A 35 15.56 3.46 -8.68
N VAL A 36 14.30 3.04 -8.72
CA VAL A 36 13.45 3.14 -9.92
C VAL A 36 12.67 4.44 -9.85
N THR A 37 12.70 5.25 -10.90
CA THR A 37 11.86 6.43 -11.06
C THR A 37 10.75 6.11 -12.05
N LEU A 38 9.50 6.24 -11.61
CA LEU A 38 8.32 6.14 -12.45
C LEU A 38 7.81 7.56 -12.72
N SER A 39 7.71 7.94 -13.98
CA SER A 39 7.32 9.29 -14.40
C SER A 39 6.26 9.25 -15.48
N GLY A 40 5.54 10.35 -15.69
CA GLY A 40 4.55 10.45 -16.75
C GLY A 40 3.11 10.55 -16.23
N TYR A 41 2.16 9.97 -16.96
CA TYR A 41 0.73 10.16 -16.70
C TYR A 41 -0.05 8.86 -16.69
N VAL A 42 -1.08 8.81 -15.85
CA VAL A 42 -2.07 7.73 -15.80
C VAL A 42 -3.47 8.30 -15.73
N LYS A 43 -4.47 7.51 -16.10
CA LYS A 43 -5.87 7.93 -16.21
C LYS A 43 -6.62 7.87 -14.87
N SER A 44 -6.08 7.13 -13.91
CA SER A 44 -6.69 6.98 -12.58
C SER A 44 -5.67 6.80 -11.46
N PHE A 45 -6.06 7.11 -10.22
CA PHE A 45 -5.22 6.82 -9.06
C PHE A 45 -5.05 5.31 -8.81
N ALA A 46 -6.04 4.49 -9.15
CA ALA A 46 -5.93 3.04 -9.07
C ALA A 46 -4.83 2.49 -9.98
N GLU A 47 -4.72 3.01 -11.20
CA GLU A 47 -3.66 2.68 -12.16
C GLU A 47 -2.28 3.11 -11.64
N LYS A 48 -2.17 4.31 -11.06
CA LYS A 48 -0.95 4.76 -10.38
C LYS A 48 -0.48 3.74 -9.34
N LEU A 49 -1.39 3.31 -8.47
CA LEU A 49 -1.09 2.30 -7.44
C LEU A 49 -0.74 0.94 -8.03
N ALA A 50 -1.35 0.57 -9.17
CA ALA A 50 -1.06 -0.69 -9.85
C ALA A 50 0.37 -0.68 -10.41
N ALA A 51 0.79 0.41 -11.07
CA ALA A 51 2.16 0.58 -11.56
C ALA A 51 3.18 0.50 -10.42
N GLU A 52 2.97 1.23 -9.33
CA GLU A 52 3.83 1.17 -8.15
C GLU A 52 3.92 -0.27 -7.59
N LYS A 53 2.77 -0.95 -7.47
CA LYS A 53 2.69 -2.32 -6.95
C LYS A 53 3.39 -3.31 -7.89
N ALA A 54 3.33 -3.11 -9.20
CA ALA A 54 4.02 -3.94 -10.19
C ALA A 54 5.53 -3.86 -9.97
N VAL A 55 6.09 -2.65 -9.90
CA VAL A 55 7.52 -2.43 -9.67
C VAL A 55 7.99 -2.98 -8.33
N ARG A 56 7.18 -2.87 -7.27
CA ARG A 56 7.51 -3.44 -5.94
C ARG A 56 7.67 -4.96 -5.93
N ARG A 57 7.20 -5.70 -6.95
CA ARG A 57 7.38 -7.16 -7.04
C ARG A 57 8.77 -7.55 -7.56
N ILE A 58 9.50 -6.63 -8.18
CA ILE A 58 10.74 -6.93 -8.88
C ILE A 58 11.91 -6.98 -7.89
N THR A 59 12.58 -8.12 -7.84
CA THR A 59 13.80 -8.29 -7.04
C THR A 59 14.91 -7.37 -7.55
N GLY A 60 15.55 -6.63 -6.64
CA GLY A 60 16.62 -5.67 -6.94
C GLY A 60 16.19 -4.20 -6.88
N VAL A 61 14.88 -3.92 -6.83
CA VAL A 61 14.36 -2.56 -6.58
C VAL A 61 14.58 -2.19 -5.11
N LYS A 62 15.43 -1.19 -4.86
CA LYS A 62 15.72 -0.67 -3.51
C LYS A 62 14.74 0.42 -3.09
N ALA A 63 14.36 1.31 -4.02
CA ALA A 63 13.41 2.39 -3.76
C ALA A 63 12.67 2.78 -5.04
N ILE A 64 11.52 3.43 -4.88
CA ILE A 64 10.72 3.96 -5.99
C ILE A 64 10.57 5.48 -5.78
N ALA A 65 11.03 6.26 -6.75
CA ALA A 65 10.70 7.67 -6.90
C ALA A 65 9.45 7.79 -7.78
N GLU A 66 8.33 8.10 -7.15
CA GLU A 66 7.00 8.10 -7.78
C GLU A 66 6.62 9.51 -8.27
N GLU A 67 6.86 9.77 -9.55
CA GLU A 67 6.58 11.05 -10.23
C GLU A 67 5.39 10.97 -11.20
N ILE A 68 4.66 9.85 -11.23
CA ILE A 68 3.45 9.72 -12.05
C ILE A 68 2.38 10.71 -11.58
N LYS A 69 1.77 11.42 -12.54
CA LYS A 69 0.64 12.32 -12.30
C LYS A 69 -0.66 11.70 -12.82
N VAL A 70 -1.72 11.76 -12.01
CA VAL A 70 -3.05 11.35 -12.47
C VAL A 70 -3.60 12.47 -13.35
N ARG A 71 -3.77 12.19 -14.65
CA ARG A 71 -4.44 13.08 -15.60
C ARG A 71 -5.80 12.47 -15.92
N LEU A 72 -6.82 12.99 -15.25
CA LEU A 72 -8.21 12.66 -15.55
C LEU A 72 -8.54 13.09 -16.99
N ALA A 73 -9.27 12.25 -17.74
CA ALA A 73 -9.76 12.63 -19.06
C ALA A 73 -10.60 13.92 -18.94
N SER A 74 -10.35 14.88 -19.84
CA SER A 74 -10.65 16.30 -19.69
C SER A 74 -12.12 16.73 -19.55
N ASP A 75 -13.11 15.83 -19.48
CA ASP A 75 -14.53 16.20 -19.66
C ASP A 75 -15.41 16.23 -18.41
N SER A 76 -14.87 15.92 -17.23
CA SER A 76 -15.49 16.39 -15.99
C SER A 76 -14.50 16.30 -14.85
N LYS A 77 -14.03 17.46 -14.35
CA LYS A 77 -13.58 17.53 -12.97
C LYS A 77 -14.80 17.20 -12.12
N ILE A 78 -14.95 15.93 -11.74
CA ILE A 78 -15.98 15.50 -10.79
C ILE A 78 -15.79 16.38 -9.56
N ALA A 79 -16.84 17.07 -9.15
CA ALA A 79 -16.76 17.99 -8.04
C ALA A 79 -16.43 17.23 -6.75
N ASP A 80 -15.63 17.83 -5.86
CA ASP A 80 -15.18 17.17 -4.63
C ASP A 80 -16.34 16.66 -3.76
N HIS A 81 -17.48 17.37 -3.74
CA HIS A 81 -18.67 16.94 -3.00
C HIS A 81 -19.28 15.65 -3.60
N GLU A 82 -19.19 15.46 -4.91
CA GLU A 82 -19.67 14.25 -5.58
C GLU A 82 -18.71 13.08 -5.34
N ILE A 83 -17.39 13.32 -5.39
CA ILE A 83 -16.37 12.34 -5.01
C ILE A 83 -16.60 11.89 -3.56
N ALA A 84 -16.77 12.85 -2.64
CA ALA A 84 -17.01 12.57 -1.23
C ALA A 84 -18.26 11.71 -1.02
N ARG A 85 -19.38 12.07 -1.68
CA ARG A 85 -20.62 11.29 -1.62
C ARG A 85 -20.42 9.86 -2.11
N ARG A 86 -19.79 9.67 -3.27
CA ARG A 86 -19.52 8.33 -3.82
C ARG A 86 -18.67 7.47 -2.89
N ILE A 87 -17.69 8.08 -2.21
CA ILE A 87 -16.85 7.38 -1.22
C ILE A 87 -17.68 6.98 0.00
N VAL A 88 -18.48 7.88 0.54
CA VAL A 88 -19.36 7.60 1.70
C VAL A 88 -20.34 6.48 1.37
N ASP A 89 -21.01 6.56 0.22
CA ASP A 89 -21.95 5.53 -0.22
C ASP A 89 -21.23 4.18 -0.29
N MET A 90 -20.13 4.08 -1.02
CA MET A 90 -19.38 2.84 -1.19
C MET A 90 -18.84 2.27 0.14
N ILE A 91 -18.42 3.11 1.09
CA ILE A 91 -18.04 2.66 2.43
C ILE A 91 -19.23 2.02 3.14
N ALA A 92 -20.42 2.64 3.08
CA ALA A 92 -21.63 2.10 3.68
C ALA A 92 -22.08 0.76 3.04
N TRP A 93 -21.85 0.59 1.74
CA TRP A 93 -22.09 -0.69 1.05
C TRP A 93 -21.05 -1.78 1.42
N THR A 94 -19.93 -1.41 2.03
CA THR A 94 -18.86 -2.34 2.39
C THR A 94 -19.11 -2.90 3.80
N ALA A 95 -19.78 -4.05 3.89
CA ALA A 95 -20.18 -4.70 5.16
C ALA A 95 -19.06 -4.84 6.22
N SER A 96 -17.80 -4.83 5.78
CA SER A 96 -16.62 -4.93 6.63
C SER A 96 -16.26 -3.64 7.38
N ILE A 97 -16.73 -2.48 6.93
CA ILE A 97 -16.39 -1.16 7.47
C ILE A 97 -17.60 -0.66 8.27
N PRO A 98 -17.45 -0.35 9.58
CA PRO A 98 -18.56 0.14 10.36
C PRO A 98 -18.99 1.52 9.87
N ASP A 99 -20.29 1.68 9.61
CA ASP A 99 -20.91 2.97 9.30
C ASP A 99 -20.59 3.99 10.40
N ASP A 100 -20.50 5.27 10.02
CA ASP A 100 -20.21 6.42 10.88
C ASP A 100 -18.83 6.47 11.58
N LYS A 101 -17.98 5.44 11.45
CA LYS A 101 -16.63 5.44 12.03
C LYS A 101 -15.56 6.06 11.14
N VAL A 102 -15.85 6.25 9.86
CA VAL A 102 -14.90 6.81 8.88
C VAL A 102 -15.44 8.13 8.34
N LYS A 103 -14.64 9.18 8.49
CA LYS A 103 -14.89 10.52 7.93
C LYS A 103 -14.09 10.68 6.65
N VAL A 104 -14.70 11.34 5.67
CA VAL A 104 -14.11 11.59 4.36
C VAL A 104 -14.01 13.09 4.14
N LYS A 105 -12.81 13.59 3.85
CA LYS A 105 -12.58 14.94 3.33
C LYS A 105 -12.05 14.80 1.91
N VAL A 106 -12.56 15.60 0.97
CA VAL A 106 -12.03 15.68 -0.40
C VAL A 106 -11.65 17.12 -0.71
N GLU A 107 -10.46 17.31 -1.28
CA GLU A 107 -9.95 18.61 -1.69
C GLU A 107 -9.15 18.46 -2.98
N HIS A 108 -9.60 19.07 -4.07
CA HIS A 108 -9.00 18.96 -5.40
C HIS A 108 -8.81 17.50 -5.86
N GLY A 109 -9.80 16.64 -5.60
CA GLY A 109 -9.74 15.19 -5.86
C GLY A 109 -8.82 14.41 -4.91
N TRP A 110 -8.15 15.06 -3.96
CA TRP A 110 -7.36 14.40 -2.93
C TRP A 110 -8.25 13.99 -1.76
N VAL A 111 -8.27 12.70 -1.44
CA VAL A 111 -9.10 12.14 -0.38
C VAL A 111 -8.30 12.00 0.90
N THR A 112 -8.83 12.48 2.00
CA THR A 112 -8.33 12.19 3.34
C THR A 112 -9.39 11.39 4.10
N LEU A 113 -9.03 10.16 4.49
CA LEU A 113 -9.83 9.30 5.34
C LEU A 113 -9.35 9.43 6.79
N SER A 114 -10.26 9.60 7.74
CA SER A 114 -9.95 9.66 9.16
C SER A 114 -11.03 9.00 10.00
N GLY A 115 -10.75 8.77 11.28
CA GLY A 115 -11.67 8.11 12.21
C GLY A 115 -11.02 6.93 12.90
N THR A 116 -11.83 6.04 13.48
CA THR A 116 -11.31 4.94 14.30
C THR A 116 -12.05 3.65 14.00
N VAL A 117 -11.32 2.62 13.56
CA VAL A 117 -11.86 1.29 13.25
C VAL A 117 -11.40 0.27 14.28
N ASP A 118 -12.05 -0.90 14.31
CA ASP A 118 -11.72 -1.93 15.28
C ASP A 118 -10.54 -2.80 14.78
N TRP A 119 -10.32 -2.87 13.46
CA TRP A 119 -9.26 -3.67 12.84
C TRP A 119 -8.55 -2.96 11.69
N TYR A 120 -7.23 -3.19 11.55
CA TYR A 120 -6.43 -2.58 10.46
C TYR A 120 -6.93 -2.90 9.06
N PHE A 121 -7.44 -4.12 8.83
CA PHE A 121 -7.96 -4.48 7.51
C PHE A 121 -9.13 -3.57 7.09
N GLN A 122 -9.95 -3.08 8.04
CA GLN A 122 -11.06 -2.15 7.75
C GLN A 122 -10.52 -0.81 7.26
N SER A 123 -9.47 -0.30 7.90
CA SER A 123 -8.75 0.91 7.47
C SER A 123 -8.17 0.74 6.06
N MET A 124 -7.58 -0.43 5.78
CA MET A 124 -7.01 -0.73 4.46
C MET A 124 -8.08 -0.87 3.37
N GLU A 125 -9.21 -1.51 3.67
CA GLU A 125 -10.32 -1.63 2.72
C GLU A 125 -10.96 -0.25 2.44
N ALA A 126 -11.11 0.61 3.45
CA ALA A 126 -11.57 1.99 3.24
C ALA A 126 -10.66 2.76 2.27
N ARG A 127 -9.33 2.64 2.45
CA ARG A 127 -8.35 3.24 1.53
C ARG A 127 -8.48 2.70 0.12
N LYS A 128 -8.58 1.37 -0.05
CA LYS A 128 -8.70 0.73 -1.37
C LYS A 128 -10.00 1.12 -2.06
N ALA A 129 -11.10 1.16 -1.33
CA ALA A 129 -12.39 1.60 -1.84
C ALA A 129 -12.27 3.03 -2.38
N ALA A 130 -11.82 3.97 -1.55
CA ALA A 130 -11.62 5.36 -1.96
C ALA A 130 -10.71 5.49 -3.20
N ALA A 131 -9.62 4.72 -3.27
CA ALA A 131 -8.67 4.78 -4.38
C ALA A 131 -9.27 4.38 -5.75
N ARG A 132 -10.39 3.66 -5.77
CA ARG A 132 -11.07 3.21 -6.99
C ARG A 132 -12.12 4.19 -7.52
N ILE A 133 -12.44 5.24 -6.76
CA ILE A 133 -13.44 6.22 -7.19
C ILE A 133 -12.88 7.12 -8.29
N SER A 134 -13.64 7.24 -9.38
CA SER A 134 -13.35 8.19 -10.45
C SER A 134 -13.23 9.61 -9.90
N GLY A 135 -12.23 10.35 -10.36
CA GLY A 135 -11.96 11.71 -9.88
C GLY A 135 -10.95 11.77 -8.71
N VAL A 136 -10.64 10.64 -8.08
CA VAL A 136 -9.60 10.58 -7.05
C VAL A 136 -8.22 10.67 -7.70
N VAL A 137 -7.41 11.58 -7.18
CA VAL A 137 -6.00 11.78 -7.61
C VAL A 137 -5.00 11.31 -6.56
N GLY A 138 -5.44 11.13 -5.32
CA GLY A 138 -4.63 10.71 -4.19
C GLY A 138 -5.48 10.35 -2.97
N VAL A 139 -4.95 9.48 -2.11
CA VAL A 139 -5.60 9.08 -0.86
C VAL A 139 -4.60 9.12 0.30
N THR A 140 -4.90 9.93 1.30
CA THR A 140 -4.26 9.94 2.61
C THR A 140 -5.15 9.18 3.59
N ASN A 141 -4.61 8.11 4.18
CA ASN A 141 -5.33 7.31 5.18
C ASN A 141 -4.80 7.62 6.58
N LEU A 142 -5.61 8.29 7.39
CA LEU A 142 -5.38 8.65 8.80
C LEU A 142 -6.37 7.92 9.72
N ILE A 143 -6.96 6.81 9.28
CA ILE A 143 -7.83 6.00 10.13
C ILE A 143 -6.98 5.28 11.18
N GLU A 144 -7.33 5.48 12.45
CA GLU A 144 -6.69 4.83 13.59
C GLU A 144 -7.36 3.48 13.91
N VAL A 145 -6.58 2.53 14.44
CA VAL A 145 -7.09 1.23 14.89
C VAL A 145 -7.22 1.25 16.41
N LYS A 146 -8.39 0.87 16.93
CA LYS A 146 -8.64 0.86 18.38
C LYS A 146 -7.65 -0.06 19.11
N PRO A 147 -7.10 0.40 20.25
CA PRO A 147 -6.32 -0.45 21.13
C PRO A 147 -7.19 -1.48 21.84
N LEU A 148 -7.10 -2.73 21.39
CA LEU A 148 -7.55 -3.90 22.11
C LEU A 148 -6.38 -4.47 22.93
N PRO A 149 -6.62 -5.05 24.11
CA PRO A 149 -5.57 -5.74 24.86
C PRO A 149 -4.91 -6.81 23.98
N ALA A 150 -3.63 -6.62 23.71
CA ALA A 150 -2.85 -7.56 22.91
C ALA A 150 -2.69 -8.88 23.71
N PRO A 151 -3.11 -10.03 23.15
CA PRO A 151 -2.83 -11.33 23.76
C PRO A 151 -1.33 -11.50 24.02
N ALA A 152 -0.94 -12.17 25.11
CA ALA A 152 0.48 -12.41 25.42
C ALA A 152 1.24 -13.16 24.30
N ASP A 153 0.53 -13.82 23.39
CA ASP A 153 1.04 -14.61 22.27
C ASP A 153 1.07 -13.87 20.92
N VAL A 154 0.87 -12.54 20.85
CA VAL A 154 0.90 -11.78 19.58
C VAL A 154 2.18 -12.05 18.78
N LYS A 155 3.35 -12.04 19.44
CA LYS A 155 4.63 -12.31 18.78
C LYS A 155 4.67 -13.69 18.12
N SER A 156 4.23 -14.75 18.80
CA SER A 156 4.28 -16.10 18.24
C SER A 156 3.33 -16.25 17.07
N ARG A 157 2.14 -15.63 17.14
CA ARG A 157 1.16 -15.61 16.04
C ARG A 157 1.68 -14.92 14.79
N ILE A 158 2.37 -13.79 14.94
CA ILE A 158 2.99 -13.07 13.82
C ILE A 158 4.07 -13.95 13.17
N VAL A 159 4.96 -14.54 13.97
CA VAL A 159 6.02 -15.44 13.48
C VAL A 159 5.43 -16.66 12.77
N SER A 160 4.37 -17.26 13.30
CA SER A 160 3.66 -18.36 12.66
C SER A 160 2.94 -17.93 11.37
N ALA A 161 2.48 -16.69 11.26
CA ALA A 161 1.94 -16.14 10.02
C ALA A 161 3.03 -15.98 8.95
N PHE A 162 4.21 -15.48 9.32
CA PHE A 162 5.36 -15.36 8.41
C PHE A 162 5.78 -16.71 7.82
N LYS A 163 5.85 -17.75 8.66
CA LYS A 163 6.16 -19.12 8.20
C LYS A 163 5.13 -19.69 7.22
N ARG A 164 3.89 -19.23 7.26
CA ARG A 164 2.80 -19.73 6.38
C ARG A 164 2.68 -18.99 5.07
N GLN A 165 2.97 -17.69 5.05
CA GLN A 165 2.57 -16.83 3.94
C GLN A 165 3.64 -16.56 2.89
N ALA A 166 4.90 -16.86 3.16
CA ALA A 166 5.94 -16.18 2.41
C ALA A 166 7.17 -16.99 2.03
N ASP A 167 7.33 -18.24 2.51
CA ASP A 167 8.65 -18.89 2.56
C ASP A 167 9.76 -17.91 3.00
N LEU A 168 9.37 -16.85 3.73
CA LEU A 168 10.27 -15.84 4.24
C LEU A 168 11.17 -16.60 5.17
N ASP A 169 12.46 -16.41 5.01
CA ASP A 169 13.43 -16.90 5.96
C ASP A 169 13.12 -16.18 7.28
N ALA A 170 12.25 -16.77 8.11
CA ALA A 170 11.67 -16.14 9.28
C ALA A 170 12.75 -15.79 10.31
N ALA A 171 13.97 -16.30 10.12
CA ALA A 171 15.17 -15.92 10.84
C ALA A 171 15.70 -14.52 10.47
N ALA A 172 15.42 -14.00 9.27
CA ALA A 172 15.90 -12.71 8.79
C ALA A 172 15.07 -11.50 9.30
N VAL A 173 13.84 -11.75 9.79
CA VAL A 173 12.93 -10.73 10.32
C VAL A 173 12.70 -10.93 11.81
N THR A 174 13.16 -9.97 12.61
CA THR A 174 12.91 -9.90 14.05
C THR A 174 11.62 -9.12 14.33
N VAL A 175 10.76 -9.70 15.16
CA VAL A 175 9.51 -9.08 15.63
C VAL A 175 9.60 -8.83 17.13
N THR A 176 9.43 -7.59 17.56
CA THR A 176 9.22 -7.24 18.96
C THR A 176 7.84 -6.59 19.15
N THR A 177 7.25 -6.80 20.32
CA THR A 177 5.90 -6.32 20.65
C THR A 177 5.94 -5.60 21.98
N ASP A 178 5.41 -4.38 22.02
CA ASP A 178 5.22 -3.60 23.25
C ASP A 178 3.77 -3.08 23.28
N GLY A 179 2.94 -3.69 24.12
CA GLY A 179 1.49 -3.52 24.08
C GLY A 179 0.92 -3.85 22.69
N GLY A 180 0.20 -2.90 22.08
CA GLY A 180 -0.31 -3.01 20.72
C GLY A 180 0.67 -2.58 19.62
N THR A 181 1.89 -2.16 19.98
CA THR A 181 2.90 -1.74 19.01
C THR A 181 3.80 -2.90 18.62
N VAL A 182 3.83 -3.23 17.33
CA VAL A 182 4.76 -4.19 16.75
C VAL A 182 5.91 -3.44 16.08
N LYS A 183 7.13 -3.86 16.34
CA LYS A 183 8.32 -3.37 15.63
C LYS A 183 8.91 -4.51 14.80
N LEU A 184 9.08 -4.24 13.51
CA LEU A 184 9.71 -5.14 12.54
C LEU A 184 11.12 -4.63 12.23
N SER A 185 12.12 -5.50 12.31
CA SER A 185 13.50 -5.15 11.94
C SER A 185 14.22 -6.34 11.31
N GLY A 186 15.15 -6.07 10.39
CA GLY A 186 15.85 -7.13 9.67
C GLY A 186 16.17 -6.76 8.22
N LYS A 187 16.55 -7.78 7.44
CA LYS A 187 16.81 -7.66 6.01
C LYS A 187 15.83 -8.52 5.23
N VAL A 188 15.24 -7.95 4.19
CA VAL A 188 14.39 -8.65 3.21
C VAL A 188 15.00 -8.47 1.82
N HIS A 189 14.65 -9.33 0.88
CA HIS A 189 15.21 -9.31 -0.47
C HIS A 189 14.42 -8.44 -1.45
N ALA A 190 13.18 -8.09 -1.11
CA ALA A 190 12.32 -7.28 -1.97
C ALA A 190 11.22 -6.52 -1.21
N TRP A 191 10.62 -5.53 -1.88
CA TRP A 191 9.50 -4.73 -1.34
C TRP A 191 8.24 -5.54 -1.07
N ASN A 192 7.98 -6.57 -1.88
CA ASN A 192 6.85 -7.48 -1.67
C ASN A 192 6.96 -8.25 -0.34
N GLU A 193 8.15 -8.75 0.00
CA GLU A 193 8.46 -9.41 1.27
C GLU A 193 8.24 -8.48 2.46
N ARG A 194 8.76 -7.25 2.39
CA ARG A 194 8.49 -6.18 3.37
C ARG A 194 7.00 -5.97 3.57
N SER A 195 6.25 -5.85 2.46
CA SER A 195 4.79 -5.62 2.48
C SER A 195 4.01 -6.83 3.00
N ILE A 196 4.52 -8.05 2.85
CA ILE A 196 3.93 -9.25 3.43
C ILE A 196 4.17 -9.25 4.95
N ALA A 197 5.39 -8.94 5.39
CA ALA A 197 5.74 -8.87 6.81
C ALA A 197 4.89 -7.82 7.55
N GLU A 198 4.73 -6.62 6.98
CA GLU A 198 3.83 -5.60 7.53
C GLU A 198 2.38 -6.08 7.62
N ARG A 199 1.83 -6.67 6.55
CA ARG A 199 0.44 -7.15 6.54
C ARG A 199 0.20 -8.25 7.56
N ALA A 200 1.14 -9.18 7.71
CA ALA A 200 1.02 -10.24 8.69
C ALA A 200 1.16 -9.71 10.13
N ALA A 201 2.00 -8.69 10.38
CA ALA A 201 2.04 -7.99 11.66
C ALA A 201 0.69 -7.32 11.97
N TRP A 202 0.12 -6.58 11.01
CA TRP A 202 -1.19 -5.94 11.16
C TRP A 202 -2.37 -6.90 11.29
N SER A 203 -2.22 -8.13 10.80
CA SER A 203 -3.26 -9.17 10.90
C SER A 203 -3.33 -9.81 12.29
N ALA A 204 -2.34 -9.57 13.15
CA ALA A 204 -2.35 -10.11 14.49
C ALA A 204 -3.32 -9.34 15.40
N PRO A 205 -4.17 -10.05 16.19
CA PRO A 205 -5.11 -9.41 17.11
C PRO A 205 -4.41 -8.50 18.13
N GLY A 206 -4.96 -7.31 18.37
CA GLY A 206 -4.44 -6.35 19.33
C GLY A 206 -3.33 -5.44 18.80
N VAL A 207 -2.92 -5.59 17.54
CA VAL A 207 -1.93 -4.69 16.91
C VAL A 207 -2.60 -3.39 16.48
N THR A 208 -2.11 -2.28 17.02
CA THR A 208 -2.60 -0.92 16.75
C THR A 208 -1.60 -0.07 15.99
N LYS A 209 -0.32 -0.43 16.07
CA LYS A 209 0.77 0.28 15.41
C LYS A 209 1.83 -0.70 14.96
N VAL A 210 2.22 -0.62 13.70
CA VAL A 210 3.40 -1.32 13.19
C VAL A 210 4.45 -0.27 12.85
N VAL A 211 5.64 -0.42 13.44
CA VAL A 211 6.81 0.40 13.13
C VAL A 211 7.78 -0.46 12.35
N ASP A 212 8.00 -0.10 11.10
CA ASP A 212 8.81 -0.87 10.18
C ASP A 212 10.23 -0.28 10.03
N PHE A 213 11.23 -1.08 10.41
CA PHE A 213 12.66 -0.83 10.24
C PHE A 213 13.32 -1.90 9.36
N LEU A 214 12.55 -2.59 8.51
CA LEU A 214 13.09 -3.52 7.53
C LEU A 214 13.91 -2.78 6.47
N SER A 215 15.04 -3.37 6.11
CA SER A 215 15.92 -2.91 5.04
C SER A 215 15.92 -3.90 3.88
N ILE A 216 16.03 -3.39 2.66
CA ILE A 216 16.15 -4.22 1.46
C ILE A 216 17.63 -4.49 1.22
N ALA A 217 17.99 -5.78 1.14
CA ALA A 217 19.36 -6.26 1.01
C ALA A 217 19.98 -6.04 -0.37
#